data_AF-A0AAJ1K8J9-F1
#
_entry.id   AF-A0AAJ1K8J9-F1
#
_cell.length_a   1.000
_cell.length_b   1.000
_cell.length_c   1.000
_cell.angle_alpha   90.00
_cell.angle_beta   90.00
_cell.angle_gamma   90.00
#
_symmetry.space_group_name_H-M   'P 1'
#
loop_
_entity.id
_entity.type
_entity.pdbx_description
1 polymer ?
#
loop_
_entity_poly.entity_id
_entity_poly.type
_entity_poly.pdbx_seq_one_letter_code
_entity_poly.pdbx_strand_id
1 'polypeptide(L)'
;TNPSTSDLVVVNSDIRAATVDVTMLGPKGEIVTAGMRGIRVSPGQTKVLPMSVWDNGATPVTALVNAREGRVVVGARMWAGQGHDTSAMTQAAKTLFLPAVPAKVSTATLIISNPGTRRLSVSVTALA
;
A
#
# COMPACT_ATOMS: atom_id res chain seq x y z
N THR A 1 14.18 3.08 -17.86
CA THR A 1 13.43 2.33 -16.84
C THR A 1 12.09 3.00 -16.66
N ASN A 2 10.97 2.31 -16.90
CA ASN A 2 9.63 2.91 -16.83
C ASN A 2 9.31 3.30 -15.37
N PRO A 3 9.10 4.59 -15.05
CA PRO A 3 9.00 5.08 -13.68
C PRO A 3 7.63 4.83 -13.01
N SER A 4 6.82 3.86 -13.40
CA SER A 4 5.74 3.37 -12.52
C SER A 4 5.32 1.95 -12.87
N THR A 5 6.02 0.96 -12.32
CA THR A 5 5.44 -0.38 -12.14
C THR A 5 4.37 -0.38 -11.06
N SER A 6 4.27 0.69 -10.25
CA SER A 6 3.20 0.88 -9.28
C SER A 6 2.92 2.36 -9.00
N ASP A 7 1.67 2.65 -8.64
CA ASP A 7 1.23 3.96 -8.14
C ASP A 7 0.12 3.84 -7.09
N LEU A 8 -0.08 4.92 -6.34
CA LEU A 8 -1.27 5.13 -5.52
C LEU A 8 -2.20 6.11 -6.24
N VAL A 9 -3.44 5.70 -6.44
CA VAL A 9 -4.52 6.56 -6.92
C VAL A 9 -5.30 7.03 -5.71
N VAL A 10 -5.21 8.33 -5.43
CA VAL A 10 -5.89 8.99 -4.32
C VAL A 10 -7.03 9.83 -4.86
N VAL A 11 -8.26 9.47 -4.52
CA VAL A 11 -9.48 10.13 -4.99
C VAL A 11 -10.11 10.88 -3.83
N ASN A 12 -10.33 12.18 -4.01
CA ASN A 12 -11.14 13.00 -3.13
C ASN A 12 -12.48 13.31 -3.81
N SER A 13 -13.52 12.55 -3.47
CA SER A 13 -14.89 12.76 -3.97
C SER A 13 -15.68 13.78 -3.14
N ASP A 14 -15.06 14.40 -2.13
CA ASP A 14 -15.70 15.37 -1.25
C ASP A 14 -15.67 16.79 -1.85
N ILE A 15 -16.45 17.70 -1.27
CA ILE A 15 -16.53 19.12 -1.63
C ILE A 15 -15.44 19.97 -0.97
N ARG A 16 -14.70 19.41 0.00
CA ARG A 16 -13.57 20.05 0.67
C ARG A 16 -12.25 19.39 0.26
N ALA A 17 -11.18 20.17 0.30
CA ALA A 17 -9.85 19.61 0.06
C ALA A 17 -9.46 18.63 1.18
N ALA A 18 -8.69 17.62 0.82
CA ALA A 18 -8.07 16.68 1.75
C ALA A 18 -6.56 16.88 1.79
N THR A 19 -5.96 16.56 2.93
CA THR A 19 -4.50 16.56 3.11
C THR A 19 -4.06 15.16 3.53
N VAL A 20 -3.18 14.57 2.74
CA VAL A 20 -2.76 13.16 2.89
C VAL A 20 -1.27 13.08 3.16
N ASP A 21 -0.89 12.22 4.10
CA ASP A 21 0.48 11.78 4.31
C ASP A 21 0.59 10.32 3.85
N VAL A 22 1.72 9.98 3.24
CA VAL A 22 2.11 8.62 2.90
C VAL A 22 3.34 8.26 3.72
N THR A 23 3.40 7.05 4.24
CA THR A 23 4.58 6.48 4.88
C THR A 23 4.90 5.18 4.19
N MET A 24 6.13 5.01 3.72
CA MET A 24 6.55 3.76 3.09
C MET A 24 7.43 2.95 4.04
N LEU A 25 7.12 1.66 4.15
CA LEU A 25 7.84 0.70 4.98
C LEU A 25 8.47 -0.36 4.08
N GLY A 26 9.80 -0.42 4.09
CA GLY A 26 10.58 -1.47 3.43
C GLY A 26 11.16 -2.47 4.43
N PRO A 27 11.95 -3.45 3.95
CA PRO A 27 12.54 -4.49 4.81
C PRO A 27 13.46 -3.96 5.92
N LYS A 28 14.01 -2.75 5.73
CA LYS A 28 14.91 -2.07 6.69
C LYS A 28 14.19 -1.05 7.57
N GLY A 29 12.86 -0.96 7.49
CA GLY A 29 12.05 0.04 8.20
C GLY A 29 11.52 1.13 7.28
N GLU A 30 11.20 2.29 7.86
CA GLU A 30 10.64 3.43 7.14
C GLU A 30 11.62 3.99 6.10
N ILE A 31 11.10 4.22 4.89
CA ILE A 31 11.82 4.91 3.82
C ILE A 31 11.56 6.41 4.01
N VAL A 32 12.61 7.17 4.32
CA VAL A 32 12.51 8.61 4.59
C VAL A 32 12.98 9.40 3.36
N THR A 33 12.00 9.88 2.59
CA THR A 33 12.19 10.69 1.38
C THR A 33 11.28 11.91 1.41
N ALA A 34 11.68 13.00 0.75
CA ALA A 34 10.88 14.22 0.66
C ALA A 34 9.58 14.00 -0.15
N GLY A 35 8.57 14.84 0.10
CA GLY A 35 7.34 14.87 -0.69
C GLY A 35 6.27 13.84 -0.30
N MET A 36 6.49 13.07 0.77
CA MET A 36 5.52 12.09 1.29
C MET A 36 4.46 12.68 2.22
N ARG A 37 4.62 13.92 2.69
CA ARG A 37 3.71 14.57 3.64
C ARG A 37 3.01 15.78 3.04
N GLY A 38 1.82 16.08 3.54
CA GLY A 38 1.06 17.30 3.20
C GLY A 38 0.54 17.29 1.76
N ILE A 39 0.33 16.12 1.18
CA ILE A 39 -0.13 15.97 -0.20
C ILE A 39 -1.59 16.42 -0.26
N ARG A 40 -1.80 17.62 -0.78
CA ARG A 40 -3.14 18.20 -0.94
C ARG A 40 -3.87 17.55 -2.12
N VAL A 41 -5.10 17.11 -1.90
CA VAL A 41 -6.01 16.60 -2.95
C VAL A 41 -7.24 17.49 -2.95
N SER A 42 -7.41 18.29 -4.00
CA SER A 42 -8.51 19.25 -4.10
C SER A 42 -9.88 18.55 -4.19
N PRO A 43 -10.99 19.27 -3.94
CA PRO A 43 -12.34 18.73 -4.11
C PRO A 43 -12.54 18.11 -5.51
N GLY A 44 -13.20 16.96 -5.59
CA GLY A 44 -13.50 16.25 -6.83
C GLY A 44 -12.28 15.79 -7.64
N GLN A 45 -11.06 15.85 -7.09
CA GLN A 45 -9.85 15.49 -7.81
C GLN A 45 -9.34 14.09 -7.49
N THR A 46 -8.71 13.50 -8.51
CA THR A 46 -7.87 12.31 -8.40
C THR A 46 -6.41 12.73 -8.55
N LYS A 47 -5.56 12.31 -7.60
CA LYS A 47 -4.11 12.41 -7.71
C LYS A 47 -3.48 11.03 -7.87
N VAL A 48 -2.58 10.92 -8.83
CA VAL A 48 -1.75 9.73 -9.02
C VAL A 48 -0.37 10.02 -8.41
N LEU A 49 0.03 9.17 -7.47
CA LEU A 49 1.31 9.28 -6.76
C LEU A 49 2.20 8.13 -7.25
N PRO A 50 3.16 8.38 -8.16
CA PRO A 50 4.07 7.35 -8.63
C PRO A 50 5.04 6.94 -7.51
N MET A 51 5.11 5.63 -7.22
CA MET A 51 5.98 5.12 -6.13
C MET A 51 7.46 5.32 -6.41
N SER A 52 7.85 5.36 -7.69
CA SER A 52 9.23 5.55 -8.15
C SER A 52 9.90 6.84 -7.67
N VAL A 53 9.08 7.85 -7.31
CA VAL A 53 9.58 9.14 -6.80
C VAL A 53 10.13 8.98 -5.38
N TRP A 54 9.69 7.96 -4.64
CA TRP A 54 10.10 7.75 -3.25
C TRP A 54 10.98 6.51 -3.05
N ASP A 55 10.81 5.47 -3.86
CA ASP A 55 11.60 4.23 -3.83
C ASP A 55 11.83 3.69 -5.25
N ASN A 56 13.01 3.13 -5.51
CA ASN A 56 13.37 2.66 -6.86
C ASN A 56 12.79 1.29 -7.24
N GLY A 57 11.99 0.66 -6.37
CA GLY A 57 11.27 -0.57 -6.65
C GLY A 57 12.15 -1.83 -6.60
N ALA A 58 13.33 -1.77 -5.98
CA ALA A 58 14.23 -2.91 -5.86
C ALA A 58 13.72 -3.98 -4.86
N THR A 59 12.88 -3.58 -3.90
CA THR A 59 12.31 -4.47 -2.89
C THR A 59 10.83 -4.16 -2.67
N PRO A 60 10.01 -5.14 -2.26
CA PRO A 60 8.62 -4.86 -1.93
C PRO A 60 8.48 -3.91 -0.74
N VAL A 61 7.50 -3.02 -0.80
CA VAL A 61 7.22 -2.00 0.23
C VAL A 61 5.74 -1.99 0.58
N THR A 62 5.42 -1.56 1.81
CA THR A 62 4.05 -1.23 2.20
C THR A 62 3.88 0.29 2.25
N ALA A 63 2.80 0.80 1.66
CA ALA A 63 2.40 2.20 1.81
C ALA A 63 1.28 2.31 2.85
N LEU A 64 1.54 3.06 3.93
CA LEU A 64 0.52 3.51 4.87
C LEU A 64 0.06 4.90 4.45
N VAL A 65 -1.24 5.06 4.21
CA VAL A 65 -1.82 6.34 3.79
C VAL A 65 -2.73 6.86 4.88
N ASN A 66 -2.47 8.10 5.33
CA ASN A 66 -3.24 8.75 6.38
C ASN A 66 -3.79 10.09 5.90
N ALA A 67 -5.11 10.24 5.91
CA ALA A 67 -5.75 11.54 5.70
C ALA A 67 -5.75 12.33 7.01
N ARG A 68 -5.00 13.43 7.05
CA ARG A 68 -4.95 14.33 8.22
C ARG A 68 -6.19 15.22 8.30
N GLU A 69 -6.69 15.62 7.13
CA GLU A 69 -7.87 16.45 6.97
C GLU A 69 -8.68 15.94 5.78
N GLY A 70 -10.01 15.99 5.88
CA GLY A 70 -10.90 15.46 4.86
C GLY A 70 -10.92 13.93 4.81
N ARG A 71 -11.44 13.38 3.71
CA ARG A 71 -11.53 11.94 3.45
C ARG A 71 -11.10 11.68 2.02
N VAL A 72 -10.45 10.53 1.81
CA VAL A 72 -10.05 10.08 0.47
C VAL A 72 -10.30 8.58 0.34
N VAL A 73 -10.50 8.13 -0.89
CA VAL A 73 -10.40 6.73 -1.28
C VAL A 73 -9.03 6.52 -1.91
N VAL A 74 -8.34 5.46 -1.53
CA VAL A 74 -6.99 5.16 -2.04
C VAL A 74 -6.94 3.74 -2.57
N GLY A 75 -6.42 3.58 -3.77
CA GLY A 75 -6.12 2.28 -4.37
C GLY A 75 -4.68 2.22 -4.85
N ALA A 76 -4.02 1.08 -4.65
CA ALA A 76 -2.73 0.81 -5.28
C ALA A 76 -2.96 0.15 -6.64
N ARG A 77 -2.24 0.60 -7.67
CA ARG A 77 -2.16 -0.10 -8.95
C ARG A 77 -0.75 -0.59 -9.15
N MET A 78 -0.63 -1.78 -9.72
CA MET A 78 0.65 -2.41 -10.03
C MET A 78 0.58 -3.02 -11.42
N TRP A 79 1.63 -2.80 -12.20
CA TRP A 79 1.84 -3.37 -13.52
C TRP A 79 3.08 -4.26 -13.45
N ALA A 80 2.87 -5.50 -13.04
CA ALA A 80 3.88 -6.56 -13.12
C ALA A 80 3.50 -7.51 -14.26
N GLY A 81 4.51 -8.13 -14.88
CA GLY A 81 4.28 -9.21 -15.86
C GLY A 81 3.74 -10.49 -15.25
N GLN A 82 3.69 -10.57 -13.92
CA GLN A 82 3.10 -11.67 -13.15
C GLN A 82 1.79 -11.16 -12.53
N GLY A 83 0.72 -11.95 -12.60
CA GLY A 83 -0.60 -11.59 -12.07
C GLY A 83 -0.51 -11.17 -10.59
N HIS A 84 -1.38 -10.23 -10.19
CA HIS A 84 -1.48 -9.75 -8.82
C HIS A 84 -2.89 -10.03 -8.29
N ASP A 85 -2.99 -10.46 -7.04
CA ASP A 85 -4.27 -10.60 -6.34
C ASP A 85 -4.38 -9.52 -5.27
N THR A 86 -5.53 -8.84 -5.23
CA THR A 86 -5.84 -7.82 -4.22
C THR A 86 -6.93 -8.36 -3.31
N SER A 87 -6.64 -8.50 -2.03
CA SER A 87 -7.69 -8.70 -1.03
C SER A 87 -8.29 -7.36 -0.62
N ALA A 88 -9.63 -7.29 -0.59
CA ALA A 88 -10.32 -6.11 -0.10
C ALA A 88 -10.00 -5.85 1.39
N MET A 89 -10.06 -4.59 1.80
CA MET A 89 -10.00 -4.26 3.22
C MET A 89 -11.13 -4.97 3.96
N THR A 90 -10.78 -5.68 5.03
CA THR A 90 -11.74 -6.39 5.90
C THR A 90 -11.83 -5.71 7.25
N GLN A 91 -12.86 -6.06 8.03
CA GLN A 91 -12.94 -5.65 9.43
C GLN A 91 -11.76 -6.23 10.21
N ALA A 92 -11.37 -5.55 11.28
CA ALA A 92 -10.30 -6.01 12.15
C ALA A 92 -10.58 -7.44 12.66
N ALA A 93 -9.70 -8.37 12.33
CA ALA A 93 -9.82 -9.78 12.69
C ALA A 93 -8.48 -10.33 13.20
N LYS A 94 -8.54 -11.36 14.04
CA LYS A 94 -7.34 -12.08 14.51
C LYS A 94 -6.83 -13.11 13.51
N THR A 95 -7.67 -13.48 12.53
CA THR A 95 -7.37 -14.47 11.50
C THR A 95 -7.76 -13.90 10.15
N LEU A 96 -6.87 -14.00 9.17
CA LEU A 96 -7.11 -13.64 7.79
C LEU A 96 -6.78 -14.84 6.90
N PHE A 97 -7.71 -15.21 6.04
CA PHE A 97 -7.47 -16.21 5.00
C PHE A 97 -7.15 -15.49 3.70
N LEU A 98 -5.99 -15.81 3.11
CA LEU A 98 -5.58 -15.34 1.80
C LEU A 98 -5.88 -16.46 0.80
N PRO A 99 -6.99 -16.38 0.04
CA PRO A 99 -7.36 -17.43 -0.90
C PRO A 99 -6.43 -17.42 -2.13
N ALA A 100 -6.66 -18.38 -3.04
CA ALA A 100 -6.10 -18.37 -4.39
C ALA A 100 -4.57 -18.38 -4.50
N VAL A 101 -3.85 -18.88 -3.50
CA VAL A 101 -2.42 -19.24 -3.67
C VAL A 101 -2.33 -20.35 -4.73
N PRO A 102 -1.75 -20.10 -5.92
CA PRO A 102 -1.88 -21.04 -7.03
C PRO A 102 -1.22 -22.38 -6.71
N ALA A 103 -1.90 -23.48 -7.03
CA ALA A 103 -1.32 -24.81 -6.87
C ALA A 103 -0.02 -24.92 -7.69
N LYS A 104 1.01 -25.57 -7.11
CA LYS A 104 2.33 -25.78 -7.72
C LYS A 104 3.24 -24.54 -7.84
N VAL A 105 2.96 -23.43 -7.15
CA VAL A 105 3.99 -22.39 -6.97
C VAL A 105 5.10 -22.90 -6.06
N SER A 106 6.36 -22.77 -6.49
CA SER A 106 7.52 -23.12 -5.67
C SER A 106 7.87 -22.04 -4.65
N THR A 107 7.28 -20.84 -4.76
CA THR A 107 7.53 -19.71 -3.86
C THR A 107 6.31 -18.79 -3.80
N ALA A 108 5.93 -18.37 -2.60
CA ALA A 108 4.96 -17.31 -2.36
C ALA A 108 5.59 -16.29 -1.39
N THR A 109 5.43 -15.00 -1.67
CA THR A 109 5.96 -13.92 -0.82
C THR A 109 4.81 -13.23 -0.10
N LEU A 110 4.84 -13.25 1.23
CA LEU A 110 3.90 -12.52 2.07
C LEU A 110 4.61 -11.34 2.73
N ILE A 111 4.10 -10.12 2.48
CA ILE A 111 4.61 -8.89 3.08
C ILE A 111 3.63 -8.48 4.17
N ILE A 112 4.12 -8.45 5.42
CA ILE A 112 3.33 -8.00 6.57
C ILE A 112 4.05 -6.82 7.19
N SER A 113 3.34 -5.70 7.31
CA SER A 113 3.82 -4.52 8.00
C SER A 113 3.04 -4.32 9.30
N ASN A 114 3.76 -4.09 10.39
CA ASN A 114 3.20 -3.62 11.65
C ASN A 114 3.53 -2.13 11.81
N PRO A 115 2.65 -1.22 11.37
CA PRO A 115 2.90 0.22 11.47
C PRO A 115 2.77 0.77 12.91
N GLY A 116 2.31 -0.05 13.85
CA GLY A 116 2.17 0.35 15.25
C GLY A 116 3.47 0.22 16.05
N THR A 117 3.49 0.82 17.23
CA THR A 117 4.64 0.76 18.16
C THR A 117 4.65 -0.47 19.07
N ARG A 118 3.57 -1.26 19.05
CA ARG A 118 3.43 -2.47 19.86
C ARG A 118 3.98 -3.66 19.09
N ARG A 119 4.77 -4.49 19.76
CA ARG A 119 5.19 -5.77 19.19
C ARG A 119 3.97 -6.66 18.96
N LEU A 120 3.91 -7.26 17.77
CA LEU A 120 2.90 -8.25 17.39
C LEU A 120 3.61 -9.54 16.96
N SER A 121 2.95 -10.66 17.19
CA SER A 121 3.38 -11.98 16.70
C SER A 121 2.33 -12.47 15.72
N VAL A 122 2.77 -12.99 14.57
CA VAL A 122 1.91 -13.57 13.53
C VAL A 122 2.37 -15.00 13.27
N SER A 123 1.43 -15.93 13.19
CA SER A 123 1.67 -17.29 12.70
C SER A 123 1.13 -17.40 11.29
N VAL A 124 1.88 -18.03 10.39
CA VAL A 124 1.49 -18.24 9.00
C VAL A 124 1.47 -19.73 8.74
N THR A 125 0.32 -20.23 8.27
CA THR A 125 0.14 -21.63 7.89
C THR A 125 -0.34 -21.67 6.45
N ALA A 126 0.38 -22.41 5.60
CA ALA A 126 -0.11 -22.73 4.26
C ALA A 126 -1.17 -23.83 4.38
N LEU A 127 -2.37 -23.56 3.84
CA LEU A 127 -3.45 -24.53 3.75
C LEU A 127 -3.35 -25.21 2.38
N ALA A 128 -3.24 -26.54 2.38
CA ALA A 128 -3.18 -27.37 1.17
C ALA A 128 -4.59 -27.83 0.76
#